data_AF-A0A0S7C0A0-F1
#
_entry.id   AF-A0A0S7C0A0-F1
#
_cell.length_a   1.000
_cell.length_b   1.000
_cell.length_c   1.000
_cell.angle_alpha   90.00
_cell.angle_beta   90.00
_cell.angle_gamma   90.00
#
_symmetry.space_group_name_H-M   'P 1'
#
loop_
_entity.id
_entity.type
_entity.pdbx_description
1 polymer ?
#
loop_
_entity_poly.entity_id
_entity_poly.type
_entity_poly.pdbx_seq_one_letter_code
_entity_poly.pdbx_strand_id
1 'polypeptide(L)'
;MFFLLMLLIAAPAIQARFGLFPEKPLSGAFMDAGKPSFNDFSRAGWLNGSFQETFNARLEHHIGFRNDLVRLNNQADFLFFRQANAEGVIIGRNNELFEEDYLREVTGLYYVGDSVWIKKARQLRAVQDTLARLGKTLVVIFEPGKGSFHTDLWPRKYRNLPEKTSNYSMLLTQLEASGVNVLDLNRYFIDIKEKTANPLFPKCGTHWSYYGAALAADTTLKYLRKISGKPVPELIIRETVELDTIRHPDYDIGLAMNLLFRIPQPGLVYPVLEFAGTGSETKPNALIIGDSFYFNWLNDQITPNVFSNCDFWYYNKNITRCDYVQDGVAADRNFRDEIMQRDFILIMITERFHHAFAWNFDEQLYDLFYPGYRDPVEVFSNQIRTYGDGFKRMYEESLALNISLEKRITKEANYLFYEDHLSAPEKYSDKRDLIRLLEMGIRGTPDWMEEIKRKARENGISEDEQISRDAAWMYEDKYGKK
;
A
#
# COMPACT_ATOMS: atom_id res chain seq x y z
N MET A 1 -52.94 13.63 -2.63
CA MET A 1 -51.71 13.71 -3.46
C MET A 1 -50.83 14.91 -3.08
N PHE A 2 -51.30 16.16 -3.20
CA PHE A 2 -50.52 17.36 -2.83
C PHE A 2 -49.92 17.31 -1.42
N PHE A 3 -50.72 17.04 -0.39
CA PHE A 3 -50.23 16.95 0.99
C PHE A 3 -49.20 15.84 1.22
N LEU A 4 -49.32 14.72 0.51
CA LEU A 4 -48.34 13.63 0.57
C LEU A 4 -47.00 14.04 -0.05
N LEU A 5 -47.02 14.75 -1.17
CA LEU A 5 -45.82 15.28 -1.81
C LEU A 5 -45.14 16.33 -0.92
N MET A 6 -45.91 17.24 -0.33
CA MET A 6 -45.37 18.23 0.62
C MET A 6 -44.73 17.57 1.84
N LEU A 7 -45.37 16.52 2.38
CA LEU A 7 -44.82 15.77 3.50
C LEU A 7 -43.55 15.02 3.12
N LEU A 8 -43.48 14.46 1.91
CA LEU A 8 -42.30 13.76 1.40
C LEU A 8 -41.11 14.72 1.18
N ILE A 9 -41.37 15.94 0.70
CA ILE A 9 -40.35 17.00 0.57
C ILE A 9 -39.89 17.49 1.95
N ALA A 10 -40.79 17.60 2.93
CA ALA A 10 -40.47 18.05 4.29
C ALA A 10 -39.83 16.95 5.15
N ALA A 11 -39.99 15.67 4.80
CA ALA A 11 -39.55 14.53 5.61
C ALA A 11 -38.04 14.55 5.95
N PRO A 12 -37.11 14.82 5.02
CA PRO A 12 -35.69 14.92 5.34
C PRO A 12 -35.38 16.01 6.37
N ALA A 13 -36.04 17.17 6.27
CA ALA A 13 -35.83 18.27 7.22
C ALA A 13 -36.40 17.95 8.61
N ILE A 14 -37.58 17.32 8.66
CA ILE A 14 -38.20 16.85 9.92
C ILE A 14 -37.31 15.79 10.57
N GLN A 15 -36.85 14.80 9.79
CA GLN A 15 -35.96 13.75 10.27
C GLN A 15 -34.62 14.32 10.77
N ALA A 16 -34.01 15.25 10.04
CA ALA A 16 -32.77 15.92 10.48
C ALA A 16 -32.93 16.67 11.80
N ARG A 17 -34.10 17.29 12.02
CA ARG A 17 -34.36 18.09 13.22
C ARG A 17 -34.70 17.24 14.45
N PHE A 18 -35.52 16.21 14.27
CA PHE A 18 -36.13 15.46 15.37
C PHE A 18 -35.57 14.05 15.55
N GLY A 19 -34.87 13.48 14.56
CA GLY A 19 -34.31 12.14 14.64
C GLY A 19 -35.37 11.07 14.91
N LEU A 20 -36.54 11.19 14.26
CA LEU A 20 -37.71 10.35 14.52
C LEU A 20 -37.44 8.87 14.22
N PHE A 21 -36.57 8.59 13.25
CA PHE A 21 -36.16 7.25 12.87
C PHE A 21 -34.66 7.06 13.13
N PRO A 22 -34.24 5.93 13.75
CA PRO A 22 -32.82 5.65 13.93
C PRO A 22 -32.17 5.24 12.61
N GLU A 23 -31.07 5.88 12.25
CA GLU A 23 -30.27 5.55 11.06
C GLU A 23 -28.93 4.93 11.46
N LYS A 24 -28.54 3.83 10.80
CA LYS A 24 -27.19 3.28 10.98
C LYS A 24 -26.18 4.14 10.22
N PRO A 25 -25.03 4.49 10.83
CA PRO A 25 -23.99 5.26 10.15
C PRO A 25 -23.43 4.48 8.95
N LEU A 26 -23.04 5.19 7.90
CA LEU A 26 -22.34 4.59 6.77
C LEU A 26 -20.96 4.08 7.22
N SER A 27 -20.49 3.00 6.60
CA SER A 27 -19.13 2.49 6.78
C SER A 27 -18.17 3.20 5.82
N GLY A 28 -16.94 3.45 6.28
CA GLY A 28 -15.91 4.14 5.51
C GLY A 28 -15.20 5.22 6.32
N ALA A 29 -14.15 5.80 5.75
CA ALA A 29 -13.47 6.96 6.32
C ALA A 29 -14.17 8.23 5.84
N PHE A 30 -14.87 8.93 6.73
CA PHE A 30 -15.47 10.23 6.45
C PHE A 30 -14.82 11.27 7.34
N MET A 31 -14.50 12.45 6.79
CA MET A 31 -14.19 13.60 7.64
C MET A 31 -15.49 14.17 8.17
N ASP A 32 -15.59 14.35 9.49
CA ASP A 32 -16.72 15.04 10.10
C ASP A 32 -16.61 16.54 9.76
N ALA A 33 -17.46 16.99 8.83
CA ALA A 33 -17.52 18.40 8.42
C ALA A 33 -18.11 19.31 9.52
N GLY A 34 -18.62 18.74 10.62
CA GLY A 34 -19.32 19.45 11.67
C GLY A 34 -20.74 19.87 11.26
N LYS A 35 -21.55 20.29 12.23
CA LYS A 35 -22.94 20.71 11.97
C LYS A 35 -23.00 22.05 11.22
N PRO A 36 -23.97 22.24 10.31
CA PRO A 36 -24.21 23.56 9.73
C PRO A 36 -24.56 24.56 10.83
N SER A 37 -23.89 25.72 10.83
CA SER A 37 -24.01 26.73 11.88
C SER A 37 -24.11 28.13 11.28
N PHE A 38 -25.09 28.90 11.74
CA PHE A 38 -25.18 30.33 11.40
C PHE A 38 -24.15 31.19 12.12
N ASN A 39 -23.41 30.64 13.10
CA ASN A 39 -22.32 31.37 13.75
C ASN A 39 -21.15 31.62 12.78
N ASP A 40 -21.04 30.85 11.71
CA ASP A 40 -20.02 31.02 10.66
C ASP A 40 -20.42 32.10 9.64
N PHE A 41 -21.60 32.72 9.80
CA PHE A 41 -22.06 33.78 8.92
C PHE A 41 -21.20 35.04 9.09
N SER A 42 -20.68 35.53 7.97
CA SER A 42 -20.10 36.86 7.86
C SER A 42 -20.59 37.54 6.58
N ARG A 43 -20.72 38.88 6.59
CA ARG A 43 -21.11 39.63 5.39
C ARG A 43 -20.13 39.43 4.22
N ALA A 44 -18.83 39.36 4.52
CA ALA A 44 -17.80 39.09 3.52
C ALA A 44 -17.95 37.67 2.93
N GLY A 45 -18.15 36.66 3.78
CA GLY A 45 -18.36 35.27 3.37
C GLY A 45 -19.65 35.05 2.58
N TRP A 46 -20.70 35.80 2.89
CA TRP A 46 -21.95 35.78 2.13
C TRP A 46 -21.81 36.37 0.73
N LEU A 47 -21.07 37.48 0.60
CA LEU A 47 -20.88 38.17 -0.68
C LEU A 47 -19.89 37.44 -1.61
N ASN A 48 -18.93 36.70 -1.06
CA ASN A 48 -17.96 35.94 -1.84
C ASN A 48 -18.31 34.45 -2.02
N GLY A 49 -19.41 33.98 -1.44
CA GLY A 49 -19.92 32.61 -1.59
C GLY A 49 -19.37 31.56 -0.60
N SER A 50 -18.31 31.87 0.14
CA SER A 50 -17.63 30.90 1.03
C SER A 50 -18.50 30.42 2.19
N PHE A 51 -19.43 31.27 2.69
CA PHE A 51 -20.38 30.85 3.72
C PHE A 51 -21.36 29.80 3.17
N GLN A 52 -21.90 30.04 1.97
CA GLN A 52 -22.85 29.15 1.33
C GLN A 52 -22.21 27.81 0.98
N GLU A 53 -20.98 27.82 0.44
CA GLU A 53 -20.22 26.60 0.17
C GLU A 53 -20.03 25.77 1.44
N THR A 54 -19.53 26.38 2.52
CA THR A 54 -19.30 25.68 3.80
C THR A 54 -20.60 25.19 4.42
N PHE A 55 -21.64 26.03 4.44
CA PHE A 55 -22.93 25.70 5.04
C PHE A 55 -23.63 24.58 4.25
N ASN A 56 -23.60 24.62 2.92
CA ASN A 56 -24.18 23.59 2.06
C ASN A 56 -23.45 22.26 2.22
N ALA A 57 -22.11 22.25 2.20
CA ALA A 57 -21.33 21.04 2.41
C ALA A 57 -21.69 20.38 3.76
N ARG A 58 -21.76 21.17 4.84
CA ARG A 58 -22.17 20.65 6.15
C ARG A 58 -23.63 20.19 6.16
N LEU A 59 -24.54 20.93 5.53
CA LEU A 59 -25.94 20.56 5.45
C LEU A 59 -26.13 19.22 4.70
N GLU A 60 -25.40 19.00 3.61
CA GLU A 60 -25.41 17.75 2.83
C GLU A 60 -25.04 16.53 3.67
N HIS A 61 -24.14 16.67 4.64
CA HIS A 61 -23.79 15.61 5.58
C HIS A 61 -24.86 15.36 6.66
N HIS A 62 -25.80 16.30 6.86
CA HIS A 62 -26.79 16.29 7.94
C HIS A 62 -28.25 16.25 7.43
N ILE A 63 -28.47 15.98 6.14
CA ILE A 63 -29.82 15.74 5.60
C ILE A 63 -30.42 14.50 6.28
N GLY A 64 -31.68 14.56 6.71
CA GLY A 64 -32.36 13.41 7.30
C GLY A 64 -32.56 12.30 6.27
N PHE A 65 -32.45 11.04 6.70
CA PHE A 65 -32.43 9.85 5.84
C PHE A 65 -31.22 9.75 4.92
N ARG A 66 -30.19 10.60 5.05
CA ARG A 66 -29.01 10.56 4.17
C ARG A 66 -28.41 9.16 4.09
N ASN A 67 -28.24 8.49 5.23
CA ASN A 67 -27.56 7.20 5.24
C ASN A 67 -28.41 6.13 4.54
N ASP A 68 -29.71 6.14 4.76
CA ASP A 68 -30.63 5.18 4.12
C ASP A 68 -30.81 5.46 2.63
N LEU A 69 -30.86 6.74 2.22
CA LEU A 69 -30.93 7.13 0.80
C LEU A 69 -29.64 6.75 0.05
N VAL A 70 -28.47 6.92 0.67
CA VAL A 70 -27.21 6.45 0.10
C VAL A 70 -27.22 4.93 -0.07
N ARG A 71 -27.68 4.18 0.95
CA ARG A 71 -27.78 2.71 0.83
C ARG A 71 -28.77 2.28 -0.24
N LEU A 72 -29.90 2.96 -0.36
CA LEU A 72 -30.89 2.69 -1.40
C LEU A 72 -30.31 2.93 -2.79
N ASN A 73 -29.62 4.05 -2.99
CA ASN A 73 -28.94 4.35 -4.24
C ASN A 73 -27.88 3.29 -4.57
N ASN A 74 -26.99 2.99 -3.61
CA ASN A 74 -25.95 1.97 -3.78
C ASN A 74 -26.56 0.58 -4.07
N GLN A 75 -27.69 0.25 -3.44
CA GLN A 75 -28.40 -1.00 -3.67
C GLN A 75 -28.97 -1.08 -5.08
N ALA A 76 -29.54 0.02 -5.60
CA ALA A 76 -30.04 0.10 -6.96
C ALA A 76 -28.89 -0.04 -7.98
N ASP A 77 -27.80 0.71 -7.78
CA ASP A 77 -26.61 0.66 -8.64
C ASP A 77 -25.98 -0.74 -8.69
N PHE A 78 -25.92 -1.40 -7.53
CA PHE A 78 -25.45 -2.77 -7.43
C PHE A 78 -26.35 -3.76 -8.18
N LEU A 79 -27.67 -3.69 -8.01
CA LEU A 79 -28.61 -4.67 -8.59
C LEU A 79 -28.79 -4.50 -10.11
N PHE A 80 -28.95 -3.28 -10.57
CA PHE A 80 -29.32 -3.00 -11.96
C PHE A 80 -28.10 -2.81 -12.87
N PHE A 81 -26.99 -2.29 -12.33
CA PHE A 81 -25.81 -1.93 -13.13
C PHE A 81 -24.54 -2.68 -12.72
N ARG A 82 -24.58 -3.47 -11.65
CA ARG A 82 -23.38 -4.12 -11.06
C ARG A 82 -22.26 -3.11 -10.82
N GLN A 83 -22.63 -1.94 -10.29
CA GLN A 83 -21.73 -0.86 -9.98
C GLN A 83 -21.48 -0.80 -8.47
N ALA A 84 -20.22 -0.56 -8.10
CA ALA A 84 -19.81 -0.24 -6.75
C ALA A 84 -19.59 1.28 -6.63
N ASN A 85 -20.20 1.90 -5.63
CA ASN A 85 -19.98 3.32 -5.31
C ASN A 85 -18.95 3.51 -4.17
N ALA A 86 -18.47 2.41 -3.59
CA ALA A 86 -17.36 2.44 -2.65
C ALA A 86 -16.06 2.73 -3.42
N GLU A 87 -15.28 3.69 -2.93
CA GLU A 87 -14.04 4.11 -3.57
C GLU A 87 -13.06 2.95 -3.72
N GLY A 88 -12.48 2.82 -4.92
CA GLY A 88 -11.50 1.78 -5.22
C GLY A 88 -12.07 0.37 -5.33
N VAL A 89 -13.38 0.16 -5.15
CA VAL A 89 -14.01 -1.16 -5.25
C VAL A 89 -14.46 -1.43 -6.68
N ILE A 90 -14.21 -2.65 -7.16
CA ILE A 90 -14.74 -3.14 -8.43
C ILE A 90 -15.36 -4.53 -8.29
N ILE A 91 -16.49 -4.72 -8.97
CA ILE A 91 -17.25 -5.96 -8.94
C ILE A 91 -16.81 -6.89 -10.07
N GLY A 92 -16.29 -8.05 -9.70
CA GLY A 92 -15.94 -9.15 -10.59
C GLY A 92 -17.12 -10.02 -11.00
N ARG A 93 -16.82 -11.17 -11.61
CA ARG A 93 -17.83 -12.19 -11.92
C ARG A 93 -18.41 -12.74 -10.62
N ASN A 94 -19.67 -13.20 -10.69
CA ASN A 94 -20.39 -13.77 -9.54
C ASN A 94 -20.49 -12.85 -8.31
N ASN A 95 -20.37 -11.53 -8.51
CA ASN A 95 -20.34 -10.52 -7.45
C ASN A 95 -19.16 -10.67 -6.48
N GLU A 96 -18.04 -11.23 -6.95
CA GLU A 96 -16.77 -11.18 -6.25
C GLU A 96 -16.32 -9.72 -6.11
N LEU A 97 -15.98 -9.27 -4.91
CA LEU A 97 -15.53 -7.90 -4.71
C LEU A 97 -14.01 -7.84 -4.67
N PHE A 98 -13.44 -6.88 -5.41
CA PHE A 98 -12.02 -6.59 -5.42
C PHE A 98 -11.79 -5.12 -5.10
N GLU A 99 -10.66 -4.82 -4.47
CA GLU A 99 -10.07 -3.50 -4.57
C GLU A 99 -9.27 -3.41 -5.88
N GLU A 100 -9.51 -2.36 -6.67
CA GLU A 100 -9.01 -2.23 -8.03
C GLU A 100 -7.49 -2.19 -8.11
N ASP A 101 -6.83 -1.66 -7.07
CA ASP A 101 -5.37 -1.56 -7.00
C ASP A 101 -4.70 -2.95 -7.06
N TYR A 102 -5.30 -4.00 -6.48
CA TYR A 102 -4.81 -5.38 -6.60
C TYR A 102 -4.80 -5.85 -8.06
N LEU A 103 -5.87 -5.54 -8.80
CA LEU A 103 -5.98 -5.90 -10.22
C LEU A 103 -4.97 -5.13 -11.07
N ARG A 104 -4.68 -3.87 -10.74
CA ARG A 104 -3.66 -3.06 -11.45
C ARG A 104 -2.25 -3.58 -11.19
N GLU A 105 -1.95 -4.07 -10.00
CA GLU A 105 -0.67 -4.67 -9.65
C GLU A 105 -0.43 -5.98 -10.40
N VAL A 106 -1.36 -6.93 -10.30
CA VAL A 106 -1.22 -8.26 -10.92
C VAL A 106 -1.21 -8.21 -12.45
N THR A 107 -1.87 -7.21 -13.04
CA THR A 107 -1.85 -7.01 -14.51
C THR A 107 -0.66 -6.17 -14.98
N GLY A 108 0.25 -5.76 -14.08
CA GLY A 108 1.44 -4.99 -14.42
C GLY A 108 1.18 -3.54 -14.84
N LEU A 109 -0.03 -3.01 -14.60
CA LEU A 109 -0.34 -1.60 -14.87
C LEU A 109 0.42 -0.66 -13.93
N TYR A 110 0.72 -1.12 -12.72
CA TYR A 110 1.53 -0.39 -11.73
C TYR A 110 3.03 -0.70 -11.82
N TYR A 111 3.50 -1.35 -12.89
CA TYR A 111 4.91 -1.69 -13.02
C TYR A 111 5.82 -0.45 -13.04
N VAL A 112 6.76 -0.38 -12.11
CA VAL A 112 7.62 0.81 -11.89
C VAL A 112 9.01 0.72 -12.51
N GLY A 113 9.28 -0.35 -13.27
CA GLY A 113 10.55 -0.56 -13.99
C GLY A 113 11.53 -1.49 -13.27
N ASP A 114 12.40 -2.09 -14.08
CA ASP A 114 13.34 -3.16 -13.69
C ASP A 114 14.39 -2.69 -12.68
N SER A 115 14.90 -1.47 -12.92
CA SER A 115 16.03 -0.86 -12.21
C SER A 115 15.81 -0.84 -10.70
N VAL A 116 14.57 -0.58 -10.29
CA VAL A 116 14.11 -0.51 -8.90
C VAL A 116 14.32 -1.85 -8.19
N TRP A 117 13.86 -2.92 -8.82
CA TRP A 117 13.83 -4.25 -8.21
C TRP A 117 15.20 -4.92 -8.20
N ILE A 118 15.98 -4.74 -9.26
CA ILE A 118 17.38 -5.18 -9.32
C ILE A 118 18.19 -4.55 -8.19
N LYS A 119 18.03 -3.24 -7.98
CA LYS A 119 18.74 -2.51 -6.93
C LYS A 119 18.30 -2.97 -5.53
N LYS A 120 16.99 -2.98 -5.26
CA LYS A 120 16.45 -3.37 -3.95
C LYS A 120 16.84 -4.79 -3.57
N ALA A 121 16.81 -5.74 -4.50
CA ALA A 121 17.23 -7.11 -4.24
C ALA A 121 18.72 -7.21 -3.83
N ARG A 122 19.60 -6.51 -4.55
CA ARG A 122 21.03 -6.42 -4.18
C ARG A 122 21.24 -5.82 -2.80
N GLN A 123 20.51 -4.74 -2.48
CA GLN A 123 20.62 -4.06 -1.18
C GLN A 123 20.12 -4.94 -0.04
N LEU A 124 18.97 -5.58 -0.20
CA LEU A 124 18.42 -6.53 0.77
C LEU A 124 19.35 -7.72 0.98
N ARG A 125 20.01 -8.22 -0.07
CA ARG A 125 20.99 -9.30 0.09
C ARG A 125 22.17 -8.86 0.97
N ALA A 126 22.73 -7.68 0.72
CA ALA A 126 23.82 -7.14 1.53
C ALA A 126 23.42 -6.96 3.01
N VAL A 127 22.21 -6.43 3.24
CA VAL A 127 21.61 -6.30 4.58
C VAL A 127 21.42 -7.67 5.23
N GLN A 128 20.85 -8.64 4.51
CA GLN A 128 20.64 -10.00 5.00
C GLN A 128 21.95 -10.64 5.45
N ASP A 129 23.02 -10.54 4.65
CA ASP A 129 24.33 -11.08 5.01
C ASP A 129 24.91 -10.42 6.27
N THR A 130 24.69 -9.11 6.45
CA THR A 130 25.10 -8.38 7.65
C THR A 130 24.30 -8.82 8.87
N LEU A 131 22.98 -8.90 8.76
CA LEU A 131 22.08 -9.36 9.83
C LEU A 131 22.36 -10.81 10.23
N ALA A 132 22.65 -11.68 9.26
CA ALA A 132 23.00 -13.08 9.52
C ALA A 132 24.26 -13.21 10.38
N ARG A 133 25.30 -12.39 10.12
CA ARG A 133 26.51 -12.32 10.97
C ARG A 133 26.22 -11.83 12.40
N LEU A 134 25.13 -11.08 12.58
CA LEU A 134 24.64 -10.63 13.88
C LEU A 134 23.66 -11.62 14.54
N GLY A 135 23.49 -12.82 13.97
CA GLY A 135 22.60 -13.86 14.49
C GLY A 135 21.10 -13.59 14.26
N LYS A 136 20.78 -12.72 13.29
CA LYS A 136 19.42 -12.29 12.95
C LYS A 136 19.00 -12.85 11.60
N THR A 137 17.70 -13.03 11.40
CA THR A 137 17.13 -13.56 10.16
C THR A 137 16.19 -12.53 9.55
N LEU A 138 16.56 -12.02 8.38
CA LEU A 138 15.69 -11.21 7.52
C LEU A 138 14.94 -12.14 6.56
N VAL A 139 13.64 -11.89 6.37
CA VAL A 139 12.78 -12.60 5.40
C VAL A 139 11.84 -11.63 4.73
N VAL A 140 11.71 -11.75 3.41
CA VAL A 140 10.62 -11.13 2.64
C VAL A 140 9.52 -12.17 2.42
N ILE A 141 8.29 -11.85 2.79
CA ILE A 141 7.13 -12.73 2.69
C ILE A 141 6.12 -12.07 1.75
N PHE A 142 5.88 -12.70 0.60
CA PHE A 142 4.81 -12.28 -0.30
C PHE A 142 3.50 -12.88 0.18
N GLU A 143 2.66 -12.04 0.78
CA GLU A 143 1.31 -12.41 1.18
C GLU A 143 0.43 -12.63 -0.05
N PRO A 144 -0.57 -13.53 0.02
CA PRO A 144 -1.42 -13.82 -1.12
C PRO A 144 -2.28 -12.62 -1.50
N GLY A 145 -2.49 -12.44 -2.80
CA GLY A 145 -3.33 -11.39 -3.36
C GLY A 145 -4.64 -11.94 -3.88
N LYS A 146 -5.77 -11.31 -3.55
CA LYS A 146 -7.07 -11.71 -4.09
C LYS A 146 -7.11 -11.60 -5.63
N GLY A 147 -6.41 -10.61 -6.20
CA GLY A 147 -6.29 -10.43 -7.65
C GLY A 147 -5.62 -11.63 -8.33
N SER A 148 -4.44 -12.04 -7.89
CA SER A 148 -3.77 -13.25 -8.39
C SER A 148 -4.48 -14.56 -8.03
N PHE A 149 -5.17 -14.65 -6.89
CA PHE A 149 -5.87 -15.86 -6.48
C PHE A 149 -7.15 -16.13 -7.30
N HIS A 150 -7.88 -15.07 -7.69
CA HIS A 150 -9.15 -15.15 -8.43
C HIS A 150 -9.06 -14.53 -9.83
N THR A 151 -8.03 -14.87 -10.60
CA THR A 151 -7.88 -14.43 -12.01
C THR A 151 -9.10 -14.77 -12.88
N ASP A 152 -9.75 -15.88 -12.58
CA ASP A 152 -10.97 -16.29 -13.25
C ASP A 152 -12.15 -15.36 -12.93
N LEU A 153 -12.20 -14.68 -11.79
CA LEU A 153 -13.33 -13.82 -11.42
C LEU A 153 -13.16 -12.36 -11.81
N TRP A 154 -12.08 -12.00 -12.52
CA TRP A 154 -11.83 -10.61 -12.91
C TRP A 154 -12.95 -10.00 -13.77
N PRO A 155 -13.25 -8.70 -13.59
CA PRO A 155 -14.16 -7.98 -14.46
C PRO A 155 -13.59 -7.86 -15.87
N ARG A 156 -14.47 -7.62 -16.86
CA ARG A 156 -14.11 -7.63 -18.29
C ARG A 156 -12.93 -6.71 -18.63
N LYS A 157 -12.80 -5.55 -17.97
CA LYS A 157 -11.75 -4.57 -18.26
C LYS A 157 -10.32 -5.09 -18.02
N TYR A 158 -10.13 -6.04 -17.11
CA TYR A 158 -8.81 -6.61 -16.80
C TYR A 158 -8.54 -7.93 -17.54
N ARG A 159 -9.57 -8.74 -17.79
CA ARG A 159 -9.42 -10.05 -18.47
C ARG A 159 -8.86 -9.95 -19.89
N ASN A 160 -9.05 -8.81 -20.55
CA ASN A 160 -8.64 -8.60 -21.93
C ASN A 160 -7.32 -7.83 -22.06
N LEU A 161 -6.65 -7.54 -20.94
CA LEU A 161 -5.35 -6.88 -21.00
C LEU A 161 -4.28 -7.85 -21.51
N PRO A 162 -3.31 -7.36 -22.30
CA PRO A 162 -2.15 -8.17 -22.65
C PRO A 162 -1.35 -8.49 -21.39
N GLU A 163 -0.70 -9.64 -21.40
CA GLU A 163 0.24 -10.01 -20.34
C GLU A 163 1.40 -9.00 -20.28
N LYS A 164 1.75 -8.59 -19.06
CA LYS A 164 2.81 -7.62 -18.78
C LYS A 164 3.60 -8.09 -17.56
N THR A 165 4.86 -7.67 -17.49
CA THR A 165 5.64 -7.79 -16.26
C THR A 165 4.95 -7.04 -15.12
N SER A 166 4.83 -7.67 -13.96
CA SER A 166 4.30 -7.04 -12.75
C SER A 166 5.45 -6.75 -11.77
N ASN A 167 5.18 -5.89 -10.79
CA ASN A 167 6.14 -5.64 -9.72
C ASN A 167 6.41 -6.94 -8.93
N TYR A 168 5.37 -7.75 -8.71
CA TYR A 168 5.48 -9.06 -8.07
C TYR A 168 6.48 -9.97 -8.79
N SER A 169 6.27 -10.21 -10.09
CA SER A 169 7.08 -11.18 -10.82
C SER A 169 8.54 -10.74 -10.92
N MET A 170 8.78 -9.44 -11.16
CA MET A 170 10.13 -8.92 -11.22
C MET A 170 10.82 -8.93 -9.86
N LEU A 171 10.15 -8.43 -8.81
CA LEU A 171 10.73 -8.38 -7.47
C LEU A 171 11.05 -9.79 -6.96
N LEU A 172 10.13 -10.74 -7.06
CA LEU A 172 10.36 -12.14 -6.65
C LEU A 172 11.57 -12.73 -7.38
N THR A 173 11.62 -12.58 -8.71
CA THR A 173 12.75 -13.08 -9.53
C THR A 173 14.08 -12.49 -9.08
N GLN A 174 14.15 -11.18 -8.84
CA GLN A 174 15.39 -10.52 -8.44
C GLN A 174 15.82 -10.91 -7.01
N LEU A 175 14.87 -11.05 -6.08
CA LEU A 175 15.15 -11.50 -4.71
C LEU A 175 15.70 -12.93 -4.69
N GLU A 176 15.05 -13.86 -5.41
CA GLU A 176 15.49 -15.25 -5.52
C GLU A 176 16.87 -15.35 -6.19
N ALA A 177 17.08 -14.65 -7.31
CA ALA A 177 18.35 -14.63 -8.02
C ALA A 177 19.49 -14.05 -7.17
N SER A 178 19.18 -13.09 -6.29
CA SER A 178 20.14 -12.52 -5.34
C SER A 178 20.34 -13.39 -4.09
N GLY A 179 19.54 -14.44 -3.91
CA GLY A 179 19.57 -15.31 -2.73
C GLY A 179 19.06 -14.63 -1.46
N VAL A 180 18.12 -13.69 -1.57
CA VAL A 180 17.37 -13.17 -0.41
C VAL A 180 16.43 -14.29 0.10
N ASN A 181 16.26 -14.39 1.41
CA ASN A 181 15.30 -15.30 2.02
C ASN A 181 13.89 -14.83 1.68
N VAL A 182 13.21 -15.61 0.83
CA VAL A 182 11.85 -15.33 0.40
C VAL A 182 10.92 -16.48 0.78
N LEU A 183 9.72 -16.13 1.24
CA LEU A 183 8.58 -17.02 1.35
C LEU A 183 7.44 -16.51 0.47
N ASP A 184 7.08 -17.27 -0.56
CA ASP A 184 6.01 -16.92 -1.48
C ASP A 184 4.68 -17.58 -1.06
N LEU A 185 3.95 -16.93 -0.15
CA LEU A 185 2.64 -17.42 0.27
C LEU A 185 1.58 -17.23 -0.82
N ASN A 186 1.78 -16.29 -1.74
CA ASN A 186 0.90 -16.11 -2.88
C ASN A 186 0.90 -17.36 -3.79
N ARG A 187 2.08 -17.87 -4.15
CA ARG A 187 2.20 -19.15 -4.87
C ARG A 187 1.59 -20.30 -4.08
N TYR A 188 1.90 -20.39 -2.79
CA TYR A 188 1.34 -21.43 -1.92
C TYR A 188 -0.19 -21.45 -1.96
N PHE A 189 -0.85 -20.29 -1.85
CA PHE A 189 -2.32 -20.19 -1.89
C PHE A 189 -2.88 -20.68 -3.23
N ILE A 190 -2.28 -20.28 -4.36
CA ILE A 190 -2.66 -20.76 -5.68
C ILE A 190 -2.57 -22.30 -5.75
N ASP A 191 -1.50 -22.87 -5.23
CA ASP A 191 -1.23 -24.32 -5.28
C ASP A 191 -2.18 -25.17 -4.40
N ILE A 192 -2.79 -24.56 -3.38
CA ILE A 192 -3.75 -25.21 -2.48
C ILE A 192 -5.22 -24.84 -2.76
N LYS A 193 -5.49 -23.92 -3.70
CA LYS A 193 -6.83 -23.42 -4.03
C LYS A 193 -7.86 -24.54 -4.18
N GLU A 194 -7.57 -25.53 -5.02
CA GLU A 194 -8.48 -26.65 -5.31
C GLU A 194 -8.36 -27.82 -4.30
N LYS A 195 -7.42 -27.74 -3.35
CA LYS A 195 -7.15 -28.79 -2.34
C LYS A 195 -7.83 -28.51 -1.01
N THR A 196 -8.40 -27.32 -0.85
CA THR A 196 -9.04 -26.90 0.40
C THR A 196 -10.55 -26.82 0.22
N ALA A 197 -11.30 -27.34 1.19
CA ALA A 197 -12.76 -27.29 1.17
C ALA A 197 -13.32 -25.92 1.60
N ASN A 198 -12.53 -25.18 2.38
CA ASN A 198 -12.93 -23.90 2.97
C ASN A 198 -12.34 -22.73 2.18
N PRO A 199 -13.09 -21.62 1.97
CA PRO A 199 -12.59 -20.46 1.25
C PRO A 199 -11.33 -19.85 1.91
N LEU A 200 -10.28 -19.64 1.10
CA LEU A 200 -9.05 -18.97 1.52
C LEU A 200 -9.15 -17.43 1.46
N PHE A 201 -10.08 -16.93 0.64
CA PHE A 201 -10.46 -15.53 0.56
C PHE A 201 -11.99 -15.43 0.71
N PRO A 202 -12.49 -14.49 1.53
CA PRO A 202 -13.91 -14.17 1.60
C PRO A 202 -14.35 -13.42 0.33
N LYS A 203 -15.53 -13.75 -0.17
CA LYS A 203 -16.07 -13.15 -1.40
C LYS A 203 -16.18 -11.62 -1.33
N CYS A 204 -16.58 -11.11 -0.17
CA CYS A 204 -16.80 -9.70 0.08
C CYS A 204 -15.76 -9.08 1.02
N GLY A 205 -14.65 -9.79 1.24
CA GLY A 205 -13.49 -9.30 1.98
C GLY A 205 -12.31 -8.99 1.06
N THR A 206 -11.44 -8.05 1.46
CA THR A 206 -10.13 -7.81 0.85
C THR A 206 -9.11 -8.86 1.31
N HIS A 207 -9.11 -9.16 2.60
CA HIS A 207 -8.11 -10.01 3.26
C HIS A 207 -8.30 -11.50 2.95
N TRP A 208 -7.28 -12.29 3.26
CA TRP A 208 -7.47 -13.73 3.44
C TRP A 208 -8.57 -14.01 4.48
N SER A 209 -9.19 -15.19 4.43
CA SER A 209 -10.08 -15.62 5.51
C SER A 209 -9.25 -15.92 6.75
N TYR A 210 -9.84 -15.95 7.94
CA TYR A 210 -9.14 -16.42 9.14
C TYR A 210 -8.55 -17.83 8.98
N TYR A 211 -9.25 -18.72 8.26
CA TYR A 211 -8.71 -20.03 7.89
C TYR A 211 -7.46 -19.91 7.01
N GLY A 212 -7.50 -19.08 5.96
CA GLY A 212 -6.33 -18.80 5.12
C GLY A 212 -5.18 -18.20 5.93
N ALA A 213 -5.45 -17.24 6.80
CA ALA A 213 -4.48 -16.59 7.67
C ALA A 213 -3.75 -17.60 8.57
N ALA A 214 -4.47 -18.57 9.15
CA ALA A 214 -3.87 -19.62 9.96
C ALA A 214 -2.96 -20.56 9.16
N LEU A 215 -3.34 -20.93 7.93
CA LEU A 215 -2.47 -21.72 7.03
C LEU A 215 -1.21 -20.94 6.62
N ALA A 216 -1.35 -19.64 6.34
CA ALA A 216 -0.24 -18.74 6.06
C ALA A 216 0.72 -18.62 7.26
N ALA A 217 0.17 -18.48 8.47
CA ALA A 217 0.94 -18.45 9.70
C ALA A 217 1.69 -19.76 9.92
N ASP A 218 1.03 -20.92 9.86
CA ASP A 218 1.66 -22.23 10.02
C ASP A 218 2.85 -22.41 9.06
N THR A 219 2.63 -22.11 7.78
CA THR A 219 3.66 -22.18 6.74
C THR A 219 4.83 -21.25 7.03
N THR A 220 4.54 -20.01 7.46
CA THR A 220 5.55 -19.02 7.83
C THR A 220 6.38 -19.49 9.02
N LEU A 221 5.76 -19.97 10.10
CA LEU A 221 6.47 -20.40 11.30
C LEU A 221 7.36 -21.62 11.04
N LYS A 222 6.89 -22.57 10.24
CA LYS A 222 7.69 -23.71 9.76
C LYS A 222 8.89 -23.25 8.94
N TYR A 223 8.68 -22.30 8.03
CA TYR A 223 9.75 -21.71 7.24
C TYR A 223 10.79 -21.01 8.13
N LEU A 224 10.37 -20.13 9.05
CA LEU A 224 11.25 -19.43 9.98
C LEU A 224 12.09 -20.40 10.83
N ARG A 225 11.46 -21.45 11.37
CA ARG A 225 12.15 -22.50 12.13
C ARG A 225 13.22 -23.19 11.27
N LYS A 226 12.87 -23.56 10.04
CA LYS A 226 13.78 -24.25 9.10
C LYS A 226 15.00 -23.39 8.74
N ILE A 227 14.80 -22.13 8.41
CA ILE A 227 15.90 -21.28 7.89
C ILE A 227 16.80 -20.70 9.00
N SER A 228 16.27 -20.54 10.21
CA SER A 228 17.01 -19.93 11.32
C SER A 228 17.56 -20.93 12.32
N GLY A 229 16.98 -22.13 12.41
CA GLY A 229 17.26 -23.09 13.47
C GLY A 229 16.81 -22.65 14.86
N LYS A 230 16.13 -21.50 14.99
CA LYS A 230 15.64 -20.96 16.27
C LYS A 230 14.38 -21.70 16.75
N PRO A 231 14.11 -21.75 18.07
CA PRO A 231 12.96 -22.43 18.64
C PRO A 231 11.66 -21.62 18.43
N VAL A 232 11.11 -21.68 17.21
CA VAL A 232 9.80 -21.09 16.89
C VAL A 232 8.69 -22.09 17.28
N PRO A 233 7.70 -21.73 18.11
CA PRO A 233 6.57 -22.60 18.44
C PRO A 233 5.83 -23.16 17.22
N GLU A 234 5.25 -24.35 17.35
CA GLU A 234 4.42 -24.99 16.33
C GLU A 234 2.97 -24.56 16.47
N LEU A 235 2.41 -24.02 15.38
CA LEU A 235 0.99 -23.72 15.29
C LEU A 235 0.24 -24.99 14.87
N ILE A 236 -0.79 -25.33 15.63
CA ILE A 236 -1.67 -26.47 15.37
C ILE A 236 -3.08 -25.94 15.17
N ILE A 237 -3.66 -26.20 14.00
CA ILE A 237 -5.09 -25.97 13.76
C ILE A 237 -5.81 -27.23 14.26
N ARG A 238 -6.47 -27.15 15.42
CA ARG A 238 -7.14 -28.30 16.05
C ARG A 238 -8.41 -28.68 15.32
N GLU A 239 -9.23 -27.68 15.06
CA GLU A 239 -10.48 -27.80 14.36
C GLU A 239 -10.83 -26.46 13.71
N THR A 240 -11.89 -26.46 12.91
CA THR A 240 -12.48 -25.27 12.33
C THR A 240 -13.95 -25.22 12.67
N VAL A 241 -14.44 -24.08 13.13
CA VAL A 241 -15.84 -23.88 13.52
C VAL A 241 -16.53 -22.92 12.57
N GLU A 242 -17.80 -23.18 12.26
CA GLU A 242 -18.68 -22.20 11.63
C GLU A 242 -19.28 -21.30 12.71
N LEU A 243 -19.47 -20.02 12.38
CA LEU A 243 -20.10 -19.06 13.26
C LEU A 243 -21.34 -18.47 12.60
N ASP A 244 -22.33 -18.08 13.40
CA ASP A 244 -23.53 -17.37 12.94
C ASP A 244 -23.23 -15.94 12.42
N THR A 245 -22.02 -15.45 12.68
CA THR A 245 -21.59 -14.11 12.29
C THR A 245 -20.24 -14.15 11.58
N ILE A 246 -20.08 -13.26 10.61
CA ILE A 246 -18.83 -13.08 9.88
C ILE A 246 -17.94 -12.14 10.70
N ARG A 247 -16.74 -12.60 11.07
CA ARG A 247 -15.75 -11.78 11.79
C ARG A 247 -15.14 -10.74 10.85
N HIS A 248 -14.89 -9.53 11.36
CA HIS A 248 -14.05 -8.56 10.65
C HIS A 248 -12.61 -9.10 10.58
N PRO A 249 -11.88 -9.00 9.44
CA PRO A 249 -12.24 -8.25 8.23
C PRO A 249 -12.91 -9.03 7.08
N ASP A 250 -13.43 -10.26 7.29
CA ASP A 250 -13.93 -11.13 6.21
C ASP A 250 -15.11 -10.58 5.36
N TYR A 251 -15.62 -9.39 5.68
CA TYR A 251 -16.69 -8.71 4.93
C TYR A 251 -16.44 -7.20 4.81
N ASP A 252 -15.19 -6.75 4.93
CA ASP A 252 -14.83 -5.34 4.97
C ASP A 252 -15.22 -4.55 3.71
N ILE A 253 -14.96 -5.09 2.50
CA ILE A 253 -15.44 -4.46 1.25
C ILE A 253 -16.97 -4.44 1.23
N GLY A 254 -17.60 -5.54 1.65
CA GLY A 254 -19.06 -5.65 1.74
C GLY A 254 -19.69 -4.60 2.68
N LEU A 255 -18.99 -4.20 3.75
CA LEU A 255 -19.39 -3.08 4.61
C LEU A 255 -19.20 -1.74 3.89
N ALA A 256 -18.05 -1.52 3.24
CA ALA A 256 -17.74 -0.30 2.51
C ALA A 256 -18.74 -0.02 1.36
N MET A 257 -19.29 -1.06 0.75
CA MET A 257 -20.34 -0.98 -0.27
C MET A 257 -21.62 -0.27 0.22
N ASN A 258 -21.86 -0.23 1.54
CA ASN A 258 -23.02 0.41 2.15
C ASN A 258 -24.33 -0.01 1.43
N LEU A 259 -24.61 -1.31 1.35
CA LEU A 259 -25.84 -1.83 0.74
C LEU A 259 -26.95 -2.01 1.78
N LEU A 260 -28.21 -2.01 1.33
CA LEU A 260 -29.36 -2.35 2.18
C LEU A 260 -29.33 -3.82 2.60
N PHE A 261 -29.00 -4.70 1.65
CA PHE A 261 -28.91 -6.14 1.87
C PHE A 261 -27.48 -6.62 1.70
N ARG A 262 -27.06 -7.54 2.58
CA ARG A 262 -25.74 -8.17 2.45
C ARG A 262 -25.69 -9.01 1.17
N ILE A 263 -24.53 -8.99 0.53
CA ILE A 263 -24.23 -9.84 -0.61
C ILE A 263 -24.06 -11.27 -0.08
N PRO A 264 -24.80 -12.26 -0.63
CA PRO A 264 -24.60 -13.65 -0.27
C PRO A 264 -23.18 -14.12 -0.61
N GLN A 265 -22.55 -14.79 0.35
CA GLN A 265 -21.22 -15.37 0.21
C GLN A 265 -21.17 -16.81 0.75
N PRO A 266 -20.21 -17.64 0.30
CA PRO A 266 -19.99 -18.96 0.86
C PRO A 266 -19.79 -18.93 2.39
N GLY A 267 -20.10 -20.04 3.05
CA GLY A 267 -19.79 -20.22 4.47
C GLY A 267 -18.29 -20.07 4.72
N LEU A 268 -17.94 -19.43 5.84
CA LEU A 268 -16.57 -19.26 6.29
C LEU A 268 -16.39 -20.06 7.57
N VAL A 269 -15.17 -20.55 7.77
CA VAL A 269 -14.79 -21.27 8.99
C VAL A 269 -13.68 -20.53 9.71
N TYR A 270 -13.66 -20.70 11.03
CA TYR A 270 -12.74 -20.02 11.93
C TYR A 270 -11.91 -21.06 12.67
N PRO A 271 -10.58 -20.97 12.63
CA PRO A 271 -9.72 -21.99 13.18
C PRO A 271 -9.64 -21.87 14.71
N VAL A 272 -9.66 -23.01 15.39
CA VAL A 272 -9.31 -23.12 16.82
C VAL A 272 -7.83 -23.50 16.88
N LEU A 273 -7.01 -22.59 17.42
CA LEU A 273 -5.56 -22.67 17.36
C LEU A 273 -4.98 -23.17 18.69
N GLU A 274 -3.98 -24.03 18.59
CA GLU A 274 -3.11 -24.42 19.69
C GLU A 274 -1.65 -24.24 19.31
N PHE A 275 -0.80 -24.10 20.33
CA PHE A 275 0.63 -23.89 20.15
C PHE A 275 1.41 -24.95 20.93
N ALA A 276 2.20 -25.74 20.22
CA ALA A 276 3.06 -26.77 20.80
C ALA A 276 4.52 -26.38 20.69
N GLY A 277 5.33 -26.86 21.64
CA GLY A 277 6.76 -26.57 21.67
C GLY A 277 7.06 -25.17 22.20
N THR A 278 7.61 -25.15 23.42
CA THR A 278 8.61 -24.22 24.01
C THR A 278 8.51 -24.37 25.53
N GLY A 279 8.84 -25.57 26.02
CA GLY A 279 9.08 -25.78 27.44
C GLY A 279 10.41 -25.09 27.82
N SER A 280 10.34 -24.01 28.61
CA SER A 280 11.47 -23.27 29.21
C SER A 280 12.52 -22.58 28.32
N GLU A 281 12.45 -22.66 26.98
CA GLU A 281 13.33 -21.88 26.09
C GLU A 281 12.71 -20.54 25.69
N THR A 282 13.53 -19.48 25.62
CA THR A 282 13.11 -18.13 25.24
C THR A 282 12.62 -18.09 23.79
N LYS A 283 11.34 -17.78 23.59
CA LYS A 283 10.76 -17.55 22.26
C LYS A 283 11.54 -16.40 21.57
N PRO A 284 11.64 -16.41 20.24
CA PRO A 284 12.37 -15.38 19.52
C PRO A 284 11.66 -14.03 19.57
N ASN A 285 12.42 -12.95 19.37
CA ASN A 285 11.87 -11.62 19.19
C ASN A 285 11.70 -11.30 17.70
N ALA A 286 10.63 -10.64 17.31
CA ALA A 286 10.35 -10.33 15.91
C ALA A 286 10.05 -8.84 15.70
N LEU A 287 10.42 -8.31 14.55
CA LEU A 287 9.91 -7.04 14.02
C LEU A 287 9.24 -7.34 12.69
N ILE A 288 8.00 -6.92 12.55
CA ILE A 288 7.18 -7.18 11.38
C ILE A 288 6.83 -5.85 10.74
N ILE A 289 7.18 -5.71 9.46
CA ILE A 289 6.84 -4.56 8.64
C ILE A 289 5.85 -5.09 7.63
N GLY A 290 4.62 -4.61 7.69
CA GLY A 290 3.58 -5.17 6.84
C GLY A 290 2.34 -4.32 6.73
N ASP A 291 1.35 -4.91 6.07
CA ASP A 291 0.06 -4.30 5.82
C ASP A 291 -1.06 -4.95 6.65
N SER A 292 -2.29 -4.59 6.30
CA SER A 292 -3.48 -4.94 7.07
C SER A 292 -3.73 -6.45 7.20
N PHE A 293 -3.13 -7.30 6.38
CA PHE A 293 -3.28 -8.75 6.46
C PHE A 293 -2.75 -9.32 7.79
N TYR A 294 -1.70 -8.72 8.33
CA TYR A 294 -1.12 -9.14 9.62
C TYR A 294 -2.10 -9.00 10.79
N PHE A 295 -3.13 -8.14 10.69
CA PHE A 295 -4.13 -8.00 11.76
C PHE A 295 -4.90 -9.30 12.02
N ASN A 296 -5.08 -10.20 11.04
CA ASN A 296 -5.68 -11.51 11.31
C ASN A 296 -4.83 -12.33 12.29
N TRP A 297 -3.50 -12.26 12.19
CA TRP A 297 -2.60 -12.98 13.10
C TRP A 297 -2.62 -12.41 14.52
N LEU A 298 -2.73 -11.08 14.63
CA LEU A 298 -2.92 -10.40 15.90
C LEU A 298 -4.29 -10.74 16.53
N ASN A 299 -5.37 -10.73 15.72
CA ASN A 299 -6.73 -11.02 16.16
C ASN A 299 -6.89 -12.45 16.69
N ASP A 300 -6.24 -13.43 16.07
CA ASP A 300 -6.25 -14.83 16.50
C ASP A 300 -5.14 -15.16 17.51
N GLN A 301 -4.50 -14.14 18.10
CA GLN A 301 -3.48 -14.28 19.14
C GLN A 301 -2.30 -15.18 18.72
N ILE A 302 -2.00 -15.25 17.42
CA ILE A 302 -0.89 -16.08 16.92
C ILE A 302 0.45 -15.54 17.41
N THR A 303 0.64 -14.23 17.23
CA THR A 303 1.93 -13.58 17.46
C THR A 303 2.38 -13.56 18.93
N PRO A 304 1.52 -13.28 19.94
CA PRO A 304 1.95 -13.35 21.35
C PRO A 304 2.20 -14.79 21.82
N ASN A 305 1.60 -15.79 21.16
CA ASN A 305 1.89 -17.19 21.44
C ASN A 305 3.20 -17.67 20.82
N VAL A 306 3.70 -17.00 19.78
CA VAL A 306 4.89 -17.40 19.04
C VAL A 306 6.15 -16.63 19.45
N PHE A 307 6.03 -15.33 19.74
CA PHE A 307 7.16 -14.44 20.02
C PHE A 307 7.18 -13.97 21.47
N SER A 308 8.38 -13.76 22.03
CA SER A 308 8.52 -13.18 23.38
C SER A 308 8.34 -11.67 23.37
N ASN A 309 8.86 -11.01 22.34
CA ASN A 309 8.64 -9.59 22.06
C ASN A 309 8.49 -9.41 20.55
N CYS A 310 7.42 -8.76 20.11
CA CYS A 310 7.23 -8.42 18.73
C CYS A 310 6.47 -7.11 18.56
N ASP A 311 6.90 -6.37 17.54
CA ASP A 311 6.22 -5.17 17.10
C ASP A 311 5.86 -5.31 15.62
N PHE A 312 4.64 -4.88 15.32
CA PHE A 312 4.09 -4.75 14.00
C PHE A 312 4.10 -3.27 13.61
N TRP A 313 4.98 -2.93 12.68
CA TRP A 313 5.10 -1.62 12.08
C TRP A 313 4.22 -1.57 10.84
N TYR A 314 2.96 -1.20 11.06
CA TYR A 314 1.96 -1.06 10.01
C TYR A 314 2.37 0.05 9.05
N TYR A 315 2.66 -0.32 7.80
CA TYR A 315 3.20 0.57 6.76
C TYR A 315 4.47 1.33 7.16
N ASN A 316 5.32 0.72 7.99
CA ASN A 316 6.51 1.37 8.56
C ASN A 316 6.18 2.72 9.26
N LYS A 317 4.97 2.82 9.83
CA LYS A 317 4.45 4.08 10.38
C LYS A 317 3.89 3.91 11.78
N ASN A 318 2.81 3.16 11.95
CA ASN A 318 2.18 2.97 13.25
C ASN A 318 2.66 1.67 13.89
N ILE A 319 2.87 1.66 15.20
CA ILE A 319 3.35 0.49 15.92
C ILE A 319 2.20 -0.15 16.69
N THR A 320 2.01 -1.46 16.47
CA THR A 320 1.15 -2.31 17.31
C THR A 320 2.00 -3.45 17.87
N ARG A 321 2.00 -3.64 19.18
CA ARG A 321 2.75 -4.74 19.82
C ARG A 321 2.06 -6.09 19.62
N CYS A 322 2.73 -7.20 19.94
CA CYS A 322 2.13 -8.55 19.85
C CYS A 322 0.77 -8.67 20.56
N ASP A 323 0.57 -7.97 21.67
CA ASP A 323 -0.63 -8.03 22.51
C ASP A 323 -1.76 -7.09 22.03
N TYR A 324 -1.68 -6.63 20.77
CA TYR A 324 -2.64 -5.73 20.13
C TYR A 324 -2.63 -4.29 20.67
N VAL A 325 -1.70 -3.96 21.59
CA VAL A 325 -1.61 -2.60 22.13
C VAL A 325 -0.94 -1.67 21.12
N GLN A 326 -1.61 -0.55 20.80
CA GLN A 326 -1.05 0.52 19.99
C GLN A 326 0.08 1.21 20.77
N ASP A 327 1.24 1.42 20.14
CA ASP A 327 2.45 1.90 20.80
C ASP A 327 3.15 3.02 19.99
N GLY A 328 2.35 3.97 19.50
CA GLY A 328 2.84 5.18 18.83
C GLY A 328 3.30 4.95 17.39
N VAL A 329 4.32 5.70 16.97
CA VAL A 329 4.81 5.70 15.57
C VAL A 329 6.29 5.32 15.47
N ALA A 330 6.66 4.69 14.34
CA ALA A 330 8.00 4.19 14.04
C ALA A 330 9.06 5.31 13.98
N ALA A 331 8.68 6.50 13.52
CA ALA A 331 9.58 7.65 13.41
C ALA A 331 10.12 8.13 14.77
N ASP A 332 9.42 7.85 15.86
CA ASP A 332 9.82 8.25 17.21
C ASP A 332 10.77 7.25 17.87
N ARG A 333 11.01 6.09 17.24
CA ARG A 333 11.87 5.02 17.78
C ARG A 333 13.31 5.16 17.31
N ASN A 334 14.25 4.70 18.13
CA ASN A 334 15.62 4.52 17.68
C ASN A 334 15.69 3.31 16.75
N PHE A 335 15.73 3.57 15.44
CA PHE A 335 15.73 2.52 14.42
C PHE A 335 16.84 1.47 14.63
N ARG A 336 18.05 1.87 15.04
CA ARG A 336 19.14 0.92 15.28
C ARG A 336 18.78 -0.05 16.40
N ASP A 337 18.30 0.47 17.54
CA ASP A 337 17.97 -0.35 18.70
C ASP A 337 16.83 -1.31 18.36
N GLU A 338 15.84 -0.83 17.60
CA GLU A 338 14.71 -1.63 17.13
C GLU A 338 15.10 -2.80 16.24
N ILE A 339 16.15 -2.67 15.42
CA ILE A 339 16.73 -3.77 14.64
C ILE A 339 17.59 -4.68 15.54
N MET A 340 18.37 -4.10 16.45
CA MET A 340 19.34 -4.84 17.25
C MET A 340 18.71 -5.74 18.31
N GLN A 341 17.50 -5.45 18.79
CA GLN A 341 16.81 -6.26 19.79
C GLN A 341 16.03 -7.47 19.22
N ARG A 342 16.06 -7.70 17.90
CA ARG A 342 15.22 -8.70 17.22
C ARG A 342 16.02 -9.90 16.75
N ASP A 343 15.39 -11.06 16.76
CA ASP A 343 15.87 -12.28 16.12
C ASP A 343 15.40 -12.38 14.67
N PHE A 344 14.14 -12.02 14.44
CA PHE A 344 13.50 -12.01 13.13
C PHE A 344 13.13 -10.60 12.70
N ILE A 345 13.38 -10.30 11.43
CA ILE A 345 12.90 -9.09 10.76
C ILE A 345 12.13 -9.56 9.53
N LEU A 346 10.82 -9.33 9.53
CA LEU A 346 9.91 -9.83 8.51
C LEU A 346 9.35 -8.64 7.73
N ILE A 347 9.55 -8.64 6.42
CA ILE A 347 8.86 -7.74 5.49
C ILE A 347 7.72 -8.55 4.87
N MET A 348 6.49 -8.30 5.32
CA MET A 348 5.28 -8.94 4.83
C MET A 348 4.56 -7.98 3.90
N ILE A 349 4.26 -8.41 2.68
CA ILE A 349 3.69 -7.51 1.68
C ILE A 349 2.67 -8.21 0.80
N THR A 350 1.48 -7.60 0.70
CA THR A 350 0.44 -8.02 -0.22
C THR A 350 0.57 -7.39 -1.60
N GLU A 351 -0.12 -8.03 -2.55
CA GLU A 351 -0.18 -7.65 -3.96
C GLU A 351 -0.46 -6.16 -4.21
N ARG A 352 -1.31 -5.53 -3.39
CA ARG A 352 -1.69 -4.12 -3.53
C ARG A 352 -0.53 -3.14 -3.44
N PHE A 353 0.53 -3.51 -2.73
CA PHE A 353 1.59 -2.58 -2.33
C PHE A 353 2.95 -2.89 -2.93
N HIS A 354 3.05 -3.81 -3.89
CA HIS A 354 4.35 -4.18 -4.47
C HIS A 354 5.12 -2.97 -5.01
N HIS A 355 4.46 -2.00 -5.65
CA HIS A 355 5.09 -0.73 -6.06
C HIS A 355 5.67 0.07 -4.87
N ALA A 356 5.02 0.01 -3.71
CA ALA A 356 5.36 0.71 -2.47
C ALA A 356 6.18 -0.15 -1.50
N PHE A 357 6.97 -1.08 -2.03
CA PHE A 357 7.67 -2.12 -1.29
C PHE A 357 8.27 -1.63 0.05
N ALA A 358 7.88 -2.33 1.13
CA ALA A 358 8.32 -2.11 2.51
C ALA A 358 8.16 -0.69 3.06
N TRP A 359 7.42 0.21 2.38
CA TRP A 359 7.18 1.59 2.83
C TRP A 359 8.44 2.30 3.32
N ASN A 360 9.52 2.21 2.53
CA ASN A 360 10.83 2.81 2.80
C ASN A 360 11.63 2.16 3.96
N PHE A 361 11.10 1.13 4.63
CA PHE A 361 11.83 0.41 5.68
C PHE A 361 13.11 -0.26 5.14
N ASP A 362 13.05 -0.82 3.93
CA ASP A 362 14.18 -1.47 3.28
C ASP A 362 15.34 -0.50 3.00
N GLU A 363 15.02 0.74 2.61
CA GLU A 363 16.01 1.79 2.42
C GLU A 363 16.64 2.23 3.76
N GLN A 364 15.83 2.42 4.81
CA GLN A 364 16.31 2.74 6.16
C GLN A 364 17.21 1.64 6.72
N LEU A 365 16.83 0.38 6.49
CA LEU A 365 17.60 -0.78 6.91
C LEU A 365 18.93 -0.88 6.17
N TYR A 366 18.96 -0.58 4.87
CA TYR A 366 20.20 -0.49 4.12
C TYR A 366 21.09 0.66 4.65
N ASP A 367 20.53 1.85 4.86
CA ASP A 367 21.28 3.02 5.36
C ASP A 367 21.89 2.81 6.74
N LEU A 368 21.24 2.02 7.60
CA LEU A 368 21.74 1.67 8.93
C LEU A 368 23.12 1.00 8.88
N PHE A 369 23.37 0.18 7.85
CA PHE A 369 24.59 -0.63 7.69
C PHE A 369 25.52 -0.14 6.59
N TYR A 370 24.99 0.55 5.58
CA TYR A 370 25.71 1.04 4.42
C TYR A 370 25.45 2.53 4.20
N PRO A 371 25.76 3.39 5.19
CA PRO A 371 25.58 4.82 5.04
C PRO A 371 26.47 5.35 3.90
N GLY A 372 25.94 6.25 3.10
CA GLY A 372 26.67 6.82 1.98
C GLY A 372 25.79 7.69 1.10
N TYR A 373 26.31 8.02 -0.07
CA TYR A 373 25.59 8.81 -1.05
C TYR A 373 24.30 8.10 -1.50
N ARG A 374 23.20 8.87 -1.51
CA ARG A 374 21.92 8.46 -2.09
C ARG A 374 21.60 9.42 -3.21
N ASP A 375 21.32 8.88 -4.39
CA ASP A 375 20.83 9.69 -5.51
C ASP A 375 19.49 10.32 -5.12
N PRO A 376 19.39 11.66 -5.06
CA PRO A 376 18.17 12.35 -4.67
C PRO A 376 16.96 11.94 -5.52
N VAL A 377 17.17 11.68 -6.81
CA VAL A 377 16.09 11.27 -7.71
C VAL A 377 15.57 9.89 -7.34
N GLU A 378 16.42 8.97 -6.88
CA GLU A 378 15.98 7.68 -6.39
C GLU A 378 15.22 7.81 -5.06
N VAL A 379 15.67 8.70 -4.17
CA VAL A 379 15.00 8.99 -2.90
C VAL A 379 13.59 9.53 -3.14
N PHE A 380 13.45 10.57 -3.97
CA PHE A 380 12.13 11.12 -4.31
C PHE A 380 11.28 10.12 -5.11
N SER A 381 11.88 9.32 -6.01
CA SER A 381 11.15 8.26 -6.71
C SER A 381 10.58 7.23 -5.73
N ASN A 382 11.33 6.85 -4.70
CA ASN A 382 10.84 5.95 -3.67
C ASN A 382 9.71 6.59 -2.85
N GLN A 383 9.88 7.86 -2.44
CA GLN A 383 8.86 8.60 -1.71
C GLN A 383 7.54 8.68 -2.49
N ILE A 384 7.60 9.01 -3.78
CA ILE A 384 6.43 9.04 -4.68
C ILE A 384 5.73 7.69 -4.71
N ARG A 385 6.48 6.58 -4.85
CA ARG A 385 5.89 5.22 -4.86
C ARG A 385 5.20 4.88 -3.54
N THR A 386 5.79 5.29 -2.42
CA THR A 386 5.23 5.00 -1.09
C THR A 386 4.10 5.95 -0.67
N TYR A 387 3.93 7.07 -1.38
CA TYR A 387 2.88 8.06 -1.11
C TYR A 387 1.69 7.83 -2.05
N GLY A 388 0.63 7.19 -1.52
CA GLY A 388 -0.49 6.67 -2.31
C GLY A 388 -1.09 7.64 -3.33
N ASP A 389 -1.43 8.86 -2.91
CA ASP A 389 -2.02 9.87 -3.82
C ASP A 389 -1.04 10.35 -4.88
N GLY A 390 0.24 10.50 -4.49
CA GLY A 390 1.32 10.83 -5.42
C GLY A 390 1.47 9.76 -6.50
N PHE A 391 1.53 8.49 -6.09
CA PHE A 391 1.66 7.36 -7.01
C PHE A 391 0.48 7.24 -7.97
N LYS A 392 -0.76 7.32 -7.46
CA LYS A 392 -1.97 7.23 -8.29
C LYS A 392 -2.02 8.34 -9.35
N ARG A 393 -1.68 9.57 -8.96
CA ARG A 393 -1.53 10.70 -9.89
C ARG A 393 -0.49 10.41 -10.98
N MET A 394 0.68 9.86 -10.61
CA MET A 394 1.71 9.50 -11.60
C MET A 394 1.21 8.45 -12.58
N TYR A 395 0.44 7.47 -12.12
CA TYR A 395 -0.17 6.48 -13.00
C TYR A 395 -1.14 7.12 -13.99
N GLU A 396 -2.08 7.93 -13.53
CA GLU A 396 -3.07 8.60 -14.40
C GLU A 396 -2.41 9.50 -15.44
N GLU A 397 -1.42 10.30 -15.02
CA GLU A 397 -0.67 11.17 -15.92
C GLU A 397 0.20 10.38 -16.90
N SER A 398 0.74 9.21 -16.51
CA SER A 398 1.49 8.35 -17.43
C SER A 398 0.64 7.86 -18.60
N LEU A 399 -0.63 7.54 -18.33
CA LEU A 399 -1.60 7.17 -19.36
C LEU A 399 -1.95 8.37 -20.25
N ALA A 400 -2.22 9.53 -19.66
CA ALA A 400 -2.56 10.75 -20.40
C ALA A 400 -1.42 11.21 -21.33
N LEU A 401 -0.17 11.04 -20.90
CA LEU A 401 1.02 11.43 -21.65
C LEU A 401 1.57 10.32 -22.57
N ASN A 402 0.99 9.12 -22.52
CA ASN A 402 1.47 7.94 -23.24
C ASN A 402 2.97 7.66 -23.02
N ILE A 403 3.40 7.66 -21.75
CA ILE A 403 4.76 7.31 -21.32
C ILE A 403 4.72 6.19 -20.27
N SER A 404 5.83 5.50 -20.04
CA SER A 404 5.90 4.52 -18.95
C SER A 404 5.74 5.19 -17.58
N LEU A 405 5.18 4.44 -16.63
CA LEU A 405 5.05 4.90 -15.24
C LEU A 405 6.42 5.22 -14.61
N GLU A 406 7.43 4.39 -14.86
CA GLU A 406 8.82 4.64 -14.45
C GLU A 406 9.31 6.02 -14.92
N LYS A 407 9.09 6.35 -16.21
CA LYS A 407 9.49 7.64 -16.79
C LYS A 407 8.72 8.80 -16.17
N ARG A 408 7.43 8.62 -15.88
CA ARG A 408 6.63 9.67 -15.22
C ARG A 408 7.09 9.93 -13.79
N ILE A 409 7.34 8.87 -13.01
CA ILE A 409 7.88 8.96 -11.64
C ILE A 409 9.24 9.65 -11.66
N THR A 410 10.13 9.24 -12.57
CA THR A 410 11.47 9.85 -12.70
C THR A 410 11.39 11.34 -13.01
N LYS A 411 10.48 11.77 -13.89
CA LYS A 411 10.27 13.20 -14.17
C LYS A 411 9.82 13.97 -12.93
N GLU A 412 8.89 13.42 -12.15
CA GLU A 412 8.44 14.05 -10.91
C GLU A 412 9.57 14.13 -9.89
N ALA A 413 10.33 13.06 -9.74
CA ALA A 413 11.43 13.00 -8.79
C ALA A 413 12.53 14.01 -9.12
N ASN A 414 12.83 14.25 -10.42
CA ASN A 414 13.72 15.33 -10.81
C ASN A 414 13.13 16.70 -10.45
N TYR A 415 11.84 16.93 -10.70
CA TYR A 415 11.18 18.19 -10.31
C TYR A 415 11.25 18.43 -8.80
N LEU A 416 10.89 17.44 -7.99
CA LEU A 416 10.97 17.52 -6.52
C LEU A 416 12.40 17.75 -6.04
N PHE A 417 13.39 17.08 -6.64
CA PHE A 417 14.80 17.32 -6.35
C PHE A 417 15.21 18.77 -6.63
N TYR A 418 14.80 19.33 -7.76
CA TYR A 418 15.10 20.72 -8.10
C TYR A 418 14.44 21.71 -7.14
N GLU A 419 13.16 21.53 -6.82
CA GLU A 419 12.44 22.38 -5.85
C GLU A 419 13.09 22.31 -4.45
N ASP A 420 13.45 21.10 -4.00
CA ASP A 420 14.12 20.92 -2.71
C ASP A 420 15.51 21.57 -2.72
N HIS A 421 16.27 21.49 -3.83
CA HIS A 421 17.53 22.21 -3.98
C HIS A 421 17.37 23.73 -3.95
N LEU A 422 16.32 24.29 -4.56
CA LEU A 422 16.06 25.73 -4.49
C LEU A 422 15.77 26.19 -3.06
N SER A 423 15.08 25.36 -2.27
CA SER A 423 14.75 25.68 -0.87
C SER A 423 15.89 25.44 0.11
N ALA A 424 16.73 24.42 -0.14
CA ALA A 424 17.82 23.99 0.73
C ALA A 424 19.06 23.59 -0.09
N PRO A 425 19.75 24.55 -0.75
CA PRO A 425 20.84 24.26 -1.65
C PRO A 425 22.03 23.56 -0.98
N GLU A 426 22.24 23.82 0.31
CA GLU A 426 23.30 23.22 1.13
C GLU A 426 23.17 21.70 1.32
N LYS A 427 21.95 21.15 1.14
CA LYS A 427 21.67 19.71 1.23
C LYS A 427 22.35 18.92 0.11
N TYR A 428 22.61 19.57 -1.03
CA TYR A 428 23.06 18.92 -2.28
C TYR A 428 24.44 19.43 -2.71
N SER A 429 25.45 19.07 -1.93
CA SER A 429 26.84 19.48 -2.16
C SER A 429 27.71 18.42 -2.83
N ASP A 430 27.21 17.19 -2.98
CA ASP A 430 27.94 16.12 -3.68
C ASP A 430 28.09 16.49 -5.17
N LYS A 431 29.27 16.20 -5.72
CA LYS A 431 29.59 16.45 -7.14
C LYS A 431 28.52 15.88 -8.07
N ARG A 432 27.98 14.70 -7.76
CA ARG A 432 26.98 14.01 -8.57
C ARG A 432 25.66 14.80 -8.64
N ASP A 433 25.23 15.36 -7.50
CA ASP A 433 23.99 16.14 -7.42
C ASP A 433 24.12 17.43 -8.23
N LEU A 434 25.26 18.12 -8.08
CA LEU A 434 25.53 19.37 -8.79
C LEU A 434 25.65 19.17 -10.30
N ILE A 435 26.28 18.08 -10.76
CA ILE A 435 26.30 17.72 -12.18
C ILE A 435 24.88 17.47 -12.68
N ARG A 436 24.06 16.72 -11.93
CA ARG A 436 22.68 16.44 -12.35
C ARG A 436 21.82 17.70 -12.45
N LEU A 437 21.96 18.63 -11.52
CA LEU A 437 21.29 19.93 -11.59
C LEU A 437 21.70 20.73 -12.84
N LEU A 438 22.98 20.65 -13.24
CA LEU A 438 23.45 21.23 -14.50
C LEU A 438 22.85 20.52 -15.72
N GLU A 439 22.79 19.19 -15.74
CA GLU A 439 22.12 18.43 -16.80
C GLU A 439 20.65 18.84 -16.95
N MET A 440 19.94 19.01 -15.83
CA MET A 440 18.56 19.49 -15.82
C MET A 440 18.43 20.91 -16.37
N GLY A 441 19.34 21.81 -16.00
CA GLY A 441 19.40 23.17 -16.53
C GLY A 441 19.64 23.22 -18.04
N ILE A 442 20.54 22.37 -18.56
CA ILE A 442 20.79 22.23 -20.00
C ILE A 442 19.51 21.77 -20.71
N ARG A 443 18.87 20.71 -20.22
CA ARG A 443 17.63 20.16 -20.80
C ARG A 443 16.47 21.17 -20.80
N GLY A 444 16.42 22.03 -19.79
CA GLY A 444 15.40 23.07 -19.64
C GLY A 444 15.62 24.30 -20.53
N THR A 445 16.77 24.43 -21.20
CA THR A 445 17.13 25.62 -21.96
C THR A 445 17.19 25.31 -23.47
N PRO A 446 16.24 25.79 -24.29
CA PRO A 446 16.17 25.46 -25.72
C PRO A 446 17.46 25.76 -26.50
N ASP A 447 18.09 26.91 -26.24
CA ASP A 447 19.33 27.32 -26.92
C ASP A 447 20.49 26.35 -26.63
N TRP A 448 20.60 25.88 -25.38
CA TRP A 448 21.58 24.87 -25.03
C TRP A 448 21.30 23.53 -25.71
N MET A 449 20.02 23.13 -25.80
CA MET A 449 19.65 21.88 -26.44
C MET A 449 19.95 21.86 -27.95
N GLU A 450 19.83 22.98 -28.66
CA GLU A 450 20.24 23.05 -30.07
C GLU A 450 21.75 22.86 -30.24
N GLU A 451 22.54 23.44 -29.35
CA GLU A 451 23.99 23.27 -29.33
C GLU A 451 24.40 21.84 -28.95
N ILE A 452 23.72 21.23 -27.97
CA ILE A 452 23.88 19.81 -27.61
C ILE A 452 23.63 18.91 -28.81
N LYS A 453 22.53 19.12 -29.54
CA LYS A 453 22.21 18.33 -30.75
C LYS A 453 23.30 18.44 -31.81
N ARG A 454 23.87 19.64 -31.98
CA ARG A 454 24.98 19.88 -32.91
C ARG A 454 26.22 19.10 -32.47
N LYS A 455 26.67 19.28 -31.22
CA LYS A 455 27.84 18.59 -30.66
C LYS A 455 27.69 17.08 -30.64
N ALA A 456 26.51 16.56 -30.28
CA ALA A 456 26.22 15.13 -30.26
C ALA A 456 26.39 14.49 -31.65
N ARG A 457 25.88 15.17 -32.71
CA ARG A 457 26.09 14.74 -34.11
C ARG A 457 27.56 14.78 -34.53
N GLU A 458 28.30 15.83 -34.18
CA GLU A 458 29.72 15.98 -34.51
C GLU A 458 30.60 14.92 -33.81
N ASN A 459 30.26 14.60 -32.57
CA ASN A 459 31.00 13.63 -31.76
C ASN A 459 30.55 12.18 -31.99
N GLY A 460 29.47 11.94 -32.75
CA GLY A 460 28.93 10.60 -33.00
C GLY A 460 28.37 9.93 -31.74
N ILE A 461 27.83 10.69 -30.80
CA ILE A 461 27.28 10.20 -29.52
C ILE A 461 25.81 10.60 -29.36
N SER A 462 25.14 10.04 -28.35
CA SER A 462 23.76 10.41 -28.02
C SER A 462 23.65 11.82 -27.42
N GLU A 463 22.48 12.45 -27.56
CA GLU A 463 22.20 13.75 -26.91
C GLU A 463 22.38 13.66 -25.38
N ASP A 464 21.92 12.56 -24.76
CA ASP A 464 22.06 12.33 -23.33
C ASP A 464 23.54 12.23 -22.90
N GLU A 465 24.37 11.52 -23.67
CA GLU A 465 25.80 11.44 -23.38
C GLU A 465 26.49 12.80 -23.54
N GLN A 466 26.11 13.58 -24.56
CA GLN A 466 26.65 14.93 -24.75
C GLN A 466 26.24 15.86 -23.60
N ILE A 467 25.00 15.76 -23.10
CA ILE A 467 24.51 16.54 -21.94
C ILE A 467 25.36 16.22 -20.71
N SER A 468 25.61 14.94 -20.42
CA SER A 468 26.43 14.56 -19.28
C SER A 468 27.88 15.06 -19.39
N ARG A 469 28.45 15.06 -20.60
CA ARG A 469 29.80 15.62 -20.84
C ARG A 469 29.84 17.12 -20.61
N ASP A 470 28.90 17.86 -21.18
CA ASP A 470 28.85 19.32 -21.04
C ASP A 470 28.56 19.72 -19.59
N ALA A 471 27.65 19.03 -18.90
CA ALA A 471 27.37 19.26 -17.48
C ALA A 471 28.59 18.99 -16.59
N ALA A 472 29.32 17.91 -16.84
CA ALA A 472 30.57 17.62 -16.12
C ALA A 472 31.63 18.70 -16.38
N TRP A 473 31.77 19.18 -17.62
CA TRP A 473 32.68 20.28 -17.95
C TRP A 473 32.28 21.58 -17.25
N MET A 474 30.99 21.94 -17.25
CA MET A 474 30.46 23.11 -16.55
C MET A 474 30.72 23.04 -15.04
N TYR A 475 30.61 21.85 -14.45
CA TYR A 475 30.95 21.62 -13.05
C TYR A 475 32.44 21.94 -12.79
N GLU A 476 33.35 21.41 -13.60
CA GLU A 476 34.79 21.65 -13.43
C GLU A 476 35.17 23.12 -13.65
N ASP A 477 34.55 23.81 -14.62
CA ASP A 477 34.82 25.24 -14.83
C ASP A 477 34.36 26.11 -13.66
N LYS A 478 33.21 25.77 -13.06
CA LYS A 478 32.60 26.52 -11.95
C LYS A 478 33.19 26.17 -10.58
N TYR A 479 33.50 24.90 -10.34
CA TYR A 479 33.88 24.39 -9.00
C TYR A 479 35.27 23.73 -8.94
N GLY A 480 35.86 23.37 -10.08
CA GLY A 480 37.13 22.66 -10.18
C GLY A 480 38.38 23.54 -10.14
N LYS A 481 38.24 24.87 -10.30
CA LYS A 481 39.33 25.83 -10.08
C LYS A 481 39.48 26.13 -8.58
N LYS A 482 40.26 25.30 -7.87
CA LYS A 482 40.85 25.63 -6.57
C LYS A 482 42.36 25.68 -6.67
#